data_AF-A0A4R8WFE3-F1
#
_entry.id   AF-A0A4R8WFE3-F1
#
_cell.length_a   1.000
_cell.length_b   1.000
_cell.length_c   1.000
_cell.angle_alpha   90.00
_cell.angle_beta   90.00
_cell.angle_gamma   90.00
#
_symmetry.space_group_name_H-M   'P 1'
#
loop_
_entity.id
_entity.type
_entity.pdbx_description
1 polymer ?
#
loop_
_entity_poly.entity_id
_entity_poly.type
_entity_poly.pdbx_seq_one_letter_code
_entity_poly.pdbx_strand_id
1 'polypeptide(L)'
;MPLRERRRGIWRDWVDVWETFSPIAQAQRDALPGWAASGNASVAESADGRREVVVDLDDDAGSAGLREVWLLTADATGLVSVGLLDGSSGRFSIPAGIDLAEYPVVDVPAEPADGNPAHSGDSIVRGTLSGL
;
A
#
# COMPACT_ATOMS: atom_id res chain seq x y z
N MET A 1 -18.22 -16.81 -37.70
CA MET A 1 -17.82 -16.68 -36.28
C MET A 1 -16.33 -16.42 -36.24
N PRO A 2 -15.88 -15.31 -35.63
CA PRO A 2 -15.03 -15.46 -34.45
C PRO A 2 -15.15 -14.32 -33.42
N LEU A 3 -14.97 -14.64 -32.13
CA LEU A 3 -13.99 -14.03 -31.21
C LEU A 3 -14.22 -14.68 -29.83
N ARG A 4 -13.20 -15.31 -29.26
CA ARG A 4 -13.17 -15.62 -27.83
C ARG A 4 -12.28 -14.58 -27.17
N GLU A 5 -12.89 -13.69 -26.39
CA GLU A 5 -12.23 -12.74 -25.51
C GLU A 5 -11.28 -13.45 -24.55
N ARG A 6 -10.02 -13.04 -24.56
CA ARG A 6 -9.07 -13.31 -23.48
C ARG A 6 -9.03 -12.03 -22.64
N ARG A 7 -9.50 -12.12 -21.39
CA ARG A 7 -9.46 -11.03 -20.40
C ARG A 7 -8.01 -10.55 -20.25
N ARG A 8 -7.80 -9.24 -20.43
CA ARG A 8 -6.51 -8.55 -20.25
C ARG A 8 -6.22 -8.43 -18.77
N GLY A 9 -5.20 -9.13 -18.29
CA GLY A 9 -4.63 -8.92 -16.95
C GLY A 9 -3.66 -7.74 -17.00
N ILE A 10 -3.78 -6.86 -16.01
CA ILE A 10 -3.23 -5.50 -15.85
C ILE A 10 -1.67 -5.47 -15.71
N TRP A 11 -1.01 -6.61 -15.88
CA TRP A 11 0.40 -6.81 -15.52
C TRP A 11 1.44 -6.36 -16.55
N ARG A 12 1.08 -5.61 -17.61
CA ARG A 12 1.97 -5.41 -18.77
C ARG A 12 2.27 -3.98 -19.22
N ASP A 13 1.69 -2.96 -18.61
CA ASP A 13 1.93 -1.56 -19.02
C ASP A 13 2.93 -0.80 -18.12
N TRP A 14 3.57 -1.47 -17.17
CA TRP A 14 4.52 -0.87 -16.20
C TRP A 14 6.00 -0.91 -16.61
N VAL A 15 6.32 -1.32 -17.84
CA VAL A 15 7.71 -1.64 -18.23
C VAL A 15 8.57 -0.42 -18.58
N ASP A 16 8.01 0.77 -18.76
CA ASP A 16 8.82 1.95 -19.07
C ASP A 16 8.67 3.03 -17.99
N VAL A 17 9.67 3.14 -17.11
CA VAL A 17 10.48 4.34 -16.80
C VAL A 17 11.43 3.97 -15.63
N TRP A 18 12.67 3.60 -15.99
CA TRP A 18 13.96 3.67 -15.26
C TRP A 18 14.07 3.16 -13.80
N GLU A 19 15.04 2.25 -13.63
CA GLU A 19 15.29 1.31 -12.52
C GLU A 19 14.32 0.13 -12.41
N THR A 20 14.85 -1.07 -12.65
CA THR A 20 14.11 -2.32 -12.47
C THR A 20 13.92 -2.57 -10.97
N PHE A 21 12.85 -2.03 -10.41
CA PHE A 21 12.36 -2.43 -9.09
C PHE A 21 11.85 -3.86 -9.17
N SER A 22 12.43 -4.76 -8.38
CA SER A 22 12.04 -6.16 -8.28
C SER A 22 11.13 -6.35 -7.06
N PRO A 23 9.94 -6.96 -7.19
CA PRO A 23 9.09 -7.25 -6.04
C PRO A 23 9.82 -8.14 -5.02
N ILE A 24 9.77 -7.75 -3.74
CA ILE A 24 10.41 -8.48 -2.64
C ILE A 24 9.40 -8.92 -1.56
N ALA A 25 8.26 -8.24 -1.44
CA ALA A 25 7.22 -8.61 -0.47
C ALA A 25 5.83 -8.13 -0.91
N GLN A 26 4.79 -8.78 -0.41
CA GLN A 26 3.40 -8.44 -0.72
C GLN A 26 2.48 -8.64 0.49
N ALA A 27 1.39 -7.88 0.53
CA ALA A 27 0.31 -8.03 1.49
C ALA A 27 -1.05 -7.92 0.78
N GLN A 28 -1.92 -8.90 1.00
CA GLN A 28 -3.36 -8.67 0.87
C GLN A 28 -3.78 -7.81 2.07
N ARG A 29 -4.62 -6.81 1.83
CA ARG A 29 -5.13 -5.92 2.87
C ARG A 29 -6.63 -6.06 2.97
N ASP A 30 -7.09 -6.37 4.17
CA ASP A 30 -8.48 -6.60 4.49
C ASP A 30 -9.06 -5.40 5.24
N ALA A 31 -10.37 -5.20 5.10
CA ALA A 31 -11.09 -4.18 5.84
C ALA A 31 -11.04 -4.44 7.35
N LEU A 32 -10.95 -3.37 8.13
CA LEU A 32 -11.17 -3.42 9.57
C LEU A 32 -12.65 -3.18 9.94
N PRO A 33 -13.06 -3.48 11.19
CA PRO A 33 -14.44 -3.29 11.63
C PRO A 33 -14.96 -1.87 11.36
N GLY A 34 -16.12 -1.77 10.71
CA GLY A 34 -16.73 -0.48 10.33
C GLY A 34 -16.46 -0.06 8.89
N TRP A 35 -15.54 -0.74 8.20
CA TRP A 35 -15.16 -0.45 6.82
C TRP A 35 -15.52 -1.62 5.88
N ALA A 36 -15.75 -1.29 4.62
CA ALA A 36 -15.91 -2.24 3.52
C ALA A 36 -14.91 -1.84 2.44
N ALA A 37 -13.75 -2.48 2.45
CA ALA A 37 -12.62 -2.15 1.61
C ALA A 37 -11.66 -3.33 1.50
N SER A 38 -10.98 -3.47 0.37
CA SER A 38 -9.87 -4.39 0.22
C SER A 38 -8.82 -3.81 -0.71
N GLY A 39 -7.66 -4.46 -0.76
CA GLY A 39 -6.62 -4.09 -1.71
C GLY A 39 -5.34 -4.87 -1.51
N ASN A 40 -4.30 -4.46 -2.22
CA ASN A 40 -2.99 -5.09 -2.22
C ASN A 40 -1.89 -4.06 -1.96
N ALA A 41 -0.87 -4.45 -1.22
CA ALA A 41 0.39 -3.74 -1.16
C ALA A 41 1.51 -4.63 -1.71
N SER A 42 2.45 -4.04 -2.45
CA SER A 42 3.67 -4.72 -2.90
C SER A 42 4.86 -3.83 -2.61
N VAL A 43 5.89 -4.39 -1.99
CA VAL A 43 7.19 -3.73 -1.86
C VAL A 43 8.09 -4.22 -2.97
N ALA A 44 8.75 -3.29 -3.64
CA ALA A 44 9.77 -3.58 -4.62
C ALA A 44 11.08 -2.86 -4.27
N GLU A 45 12.19 -3.47 -4.69
CA GLU A 45 13.54 -2.96 -4.44
C GLU A 45 14.32 -2.82 -5.75
N SER A 46 14.97 -1.70 -5.94
CA SER A 46 15.88 -1.44 -7.07
C SER A 46 17.27 -2.02 -6.80
N ALA A 47 18.11 -2.07 -7.85
CA ALA A 47 19.47 -2.61 -7.75
C ALA A 47 20.40 -1.79 -6.81
N ASP A 48 20.07 -0.53 -6.52
CA ASP A 48 20.79 0.35 -5.59
C ASP A 48 20.21 0.31 -4.16
N GLY A 49 19.25 -0.59 -3.88
CA GLY A 49 18.67 -0.82 -2.56
C GLY A 49 17.56 0.15 -2.16
N ARG A 50 17.08 0.99 -3.10
CA ARG A 50 15.90 1.83 -2.84
C ARG A 50 14.66 0.94 -2.81
N ARG A 51 13.81 1.17 -1.83
CA ARG A 51 12.58 0.41 -1.63
C ARG A 51 11.39 1.32 -1.79
N GLU A 52 10.35 0.79 -2.40
CA GLU A 52 9.07 1.47 -2.55
C GLU A 52 7.93 0.52 -2.26
N VAL A 53 6.87 1.07 -1.66
CA VAL A 53 5.59 0.38 -1.51
C VAL A 53 4.61 0.91 -2.54
N VAL A 54 4.04 -0.01 -3.31
CA VAL A 54 2.91 0.25 -4.19
C VAL A 54 1.66 -0.21 -3.46
N VAL A 55 0.69 0.68 -3.36
CA VAL A 55 -0.60 0.50 -2.71
C VAL A 55 -1.65 0.56 -3.81
N ASP A 56 -2.52 -0.45 -3.84
CA ASP A 56 -3.68 -0.51 -4.72
C ASP A 56 -4.90 -0.92 -3.87
N LEU A 57 -5.94 -0.10 -3.88
CA LEU A 57 -7.21 -0.33 -3.19
C LEU A 57 -8.28 -0.62 -4.23
N ASP A 58 -9.16 -1.57 -3.91
CA ASP A 58 -10.30 -1.85 -4.76
C ASP A 58 -11.25 -0.63 -4.80
N ASP A 59 -11.94 -0.41 -5.92
CA ASP A 59 -12.76 0.79 -6.16
C ASP A 59 -13.90 0.99 -5.13
N ASP A 60 -14.26 -0.06 -4.39
CA ASP A 60 -15.26 -0.03 -3.32
C ASP A 60 -14.70 0.39 -1.95
N ALA A 61 -13.38 0.57 -1.82
CA ALA A 61 -12.70 0.96 -0.58
C ALA A 61 -13.06 2.36 -0.04
N GLY A 62 -14.06 3.01 -0.63
CA GLY A 62 -14.60 4.30 -0.22
C GLY A 62 -13.67 5.46 -0.55
N SER A 63 -14.24 6.55 -1.06
CA SER A 63 -13.56 7.85 -1.19
C SER A 63 -13.53 8.62 0.15
N ALA A 64 -13.50 7.91 1.27
CA ALA A 64 -13.68 8.49 2.59
C ALA A 64 -12.42 9.28 2.98
N GLY A 65 -12.55 10.60 3.03
CA GLY A 65 -11.62 11.49 3.71
C GLY A 65 -10.20 11.51 3.17
N LEU A 66 -9.33 12.13 3.95
CA LEU A 66 -7.89 12.10 3.73
C LEU A 66 -7.40 10.68 4.05
N ARG A 67 -6.54 10.14 3.19
CA ARG A 67 -5.93 8.82 3.42
C ARG A 67 -4.42 8.96 3.32
N GLU A 68 -3.75 8.18 4.13
CA GLU A 68 -2.30 8.12 4.19
C GLU A 68 -1.88 6.66 4.18
N VAL A 69 -0.65 6.39 3.74
CA VAL A 69 -0.06 5.07 3.83
C VAL A 69 0.95 5.09 4.97
N TRP A 70 0.88 4.07 5.81
CA TRP A 70 1.75 3.90 6.96
C TRP A 70 2.37 2.51 6.98
N LEU A 71 3.59 2.42 7.51
CA LEU A 71 4.24 1.19 7.93
C LEU A 71 4.21 1.09 9.46
N LEU A 72 3.77 -0.05 9.97
CA LEU A 72 3.56 -0.26 11.40
C LEU A 72 4.33 -1.49 11.89
N THR A 73 4.75 -1.45 13.14
CA THR A 73 5.13 -2.67 13.86
C THR A 73 3.94 -3.63 13.96
N ALA A 74 4.20 -4.91 14.17
CA ALA A 74 3.15 -5.93 14.26
C ALA A 74 2.13 -5.67 15.39
N ASP A 75 2.55 -4.98 16.45
CA ASP A 75 1.70 -4.56 17.57
C ASP A 75 1.13 -3.14 17.42
N ALA A 76 1.38 -2.48 16.28
CA ALA A 76 0.93 -1.13 15.94
C ALA A 76 1.40 -0.02 16.91
N THR A 77 2.50 -0.24 17.63
CA THR A 77 3.08 0.78 18.54
C THR A 77 4.12 1.67 17.86
N GLY A 78 4.85 1.15 16.88
CA GLY A 78 5.74 1.91 16.02
C GLY A 78 5.02 2.28 14.72
N LEU A 79 5.06 3.56 14.35
CA LEU A 79 4.33 4.12 13.21
C LEU A 79 5.28 4.93 12.32
N VAL A 80 5.30 4.65 11.03
CA VAL A 80 6.07 5.40 10.02
C VAL A 80 5.14 5.80 8.89
N SER A 81 4.89 7.10 8.76
CA SER A 81 4.18 7.64 7.58
C SER A 81 5.07 7.52 6.35
N VAL A 82 4.50 7.04 5.24
CA VAL A 82 5.18 6.95 3.95
C VAL A 82 4.59 7.87 2.87
N GLY A 83 3.34 8.31 3.03
CA GLY A 83 2.78 9.39 2.20
C GLY A 83 1.26 9.36 2.01
N LEU A 84 0.72 10.48 1.50
CA LEU A 84 -0.72 10.65 1.25
C LEU A 84 -1.19 9.85 0.04
N LEU A 85 -2.32 9.15 0.19
CA LEU A 85 -2.96 8.39 -0.88
C LEU A 85 -4.09 9.20 -1.52
N ASP A 86 -3.85 9.69 -2.72
CA ASP A 86 -4.89 10.27 -3.58
C ASP A 86 -5.43 9.21 -4.55
N GLY A 87 -6.75 9.09 -4.65
CA GLY A 87 -7.40 8.03 -5.43
C GLY A 87 -7.27 6.63 -4.81
N SER A 88 -7.25 5.58 -5.63
CA SER A 88 -7.20 4.18 -5.19
C SER A 88 -5.79 3.58 -5.19
N SER A 89 -4.81 4.22 -5.84
CA SER A 89 -3.46 3.69 -5.95
C SER A 89 -2.38 4.74 -5.75
N GLY A 90 -1.22 4.30 -5.26
CA GLY A 90 -0.07 5.17 -5.01
C GLY A 90 1.23 4.39 -4.89
N ARG A 91 2.34 5.08 -5.11
CA ARG A 91 3.72 4.56 -5.02
C ARG A 91 4.53 5.47 -4.12
N PHE A 92 5.13 4.91 -3.09
CA PHE A 92 5.76 5.67 -2.00
C PHE A 92 7.14 5.12 -1.70
N SER A 93 8.14 6.00 -1.57
CA SER A 93 9.48 5.61 -1.15
C SER A 93 9.50 5.22 0.32
N ILE A 94 10.09 4.05 0.61
CA ILE A 94 10.35 3.61 1.97
C ILE A 94 11.72 4.16 2.39
N PRO A 95 11.82 4.91 3.51
CA PRO A 95 13.11 5.40 3.97
C PRO A 95 14.10 4.25 4.19
N ALA A 96 15.35 4.42 3.74
CA ALA A 96 16.33 3.34 3.72
C ALA A 96 16.62 2.70 5.09
N GLY A 97 16.42 3.42 6.18
CA GLY A 97 16.63 2.93 7.55
C GLY A 97 15.48 2.11 8.14
N ILE A 98 14.35 1.94 7.45
CA ILE A 98 13.23 1.14 7.94
C ILE A 98 13.49 -0.35 7.70
N ASP A 99 13.51 -1.14 8.76
CA ASP A 99 13.49 -2.61 8.66
C ASP A 99 12.04 -3.08 8.46
N LEU A 100 11.78 -3.72 7.32
CA LEU A 100 10.44 -4.22 7.00
C LEU A 100 10.07 -5.48 7.79
N ALA A 101 11.05 -6.18 8.38
CA ALA A 101 10.77 -7.25 9.33
C ALA A 101 10.27 -6.69 10.68
N GLU A 102 10.71 -5.48 11.05
CA GLU A 102 10.23 -4.77 12.25
C GLU A 102 8.91 -4.02 11.98
N TYR A 103 8.75 -3.43 10.78
CA TYR A 103 7.56 -2.72 10.34
C TYR A 103 6.83 -3.44 9.19
N PRO A 104 6.31 -4.66 9.38
CA PRO A 104 5.77 -5.47 8.30
C PRO A 104 4.34 -5.07 7.91
N VAL A 105 3.65 -4.24 8.67
CA VAL A 105 2.23 -3.96 8.47
C VAL A 105 2.07 -2.72 7.59
N VAL A 106 1.38 -2.85 6.46
CA VAL A 106 0.94 -1.72 5.62
C VAL A 106 -0.49 -1.37 6.01
N ASP A 107 -0.70 -0.11 6.38
CA ASP A 107 -1.99 0.42 6.84
C ASP A 107 -2.42 1.63 6.02
N VAL A 108 -3.73 1.77 5.83
CA VAL A 108 -4.36 2.97 5.27
C VAL A 108 -5.48 3.44 6.19
N PRO A 109 -5.24 4.42 7.07
CA PRO A 109 -6.27 5.00 7.92
C PRO A 109 -7.14 6.03 7.21
N ALA A 110 -8.33 6.21 7.77
CA ALA A 110 -9.18 7.36 7.53
C ALA A 110 -8.68 8.50 8.40
N GLU A 111 -8.04 9.48 7.79
CA GLU A 111 -7.50 10.64 8.49
C GLU A 111 -8.53 11.78 8.52
N PRO A 112 -8.82 12.36 9.71
CA PRO A 112 -9.66 13.53 9.80
C PRO A 112 -8.96 14.75 9.21
N ALA A 113 -9.71 15.62 8.52
CA ALA A 113 -9.20 16.90 8.04
C ALA A 113 -9.20 17.97 9.15
N ASP A 114 -8.61 17.65 10.31
CA ASP A 114 -8.59 18.51 11.51
C ASP A 114 -7.25 19.24 11.74
N GLY A 115 -6.25 18.96 10.90
CA GLY A 115 -4.90 19.55 10.97
C GLY A 115 -3.95 18.83 11.92
N ASN A 116 -4.37 17.70 12.53
CA ASN A 116 -3.50 16.83 13.30
C ASN A 116 -2.83 15.78 12.38
N PRO A 117 -1.50 15.73 12.28
CA PRO A 117 -0.81 14.76 11.42
C PRO A 117 -0.58 13.39 12.09
N ALA A 118 -1.05 13.18 13.32
CA ALA A 118 -0.92 11.89 13.99
C ALA A 118 -1.88 10.87 13.37
N HIS A 119 -1.40 9.63 13.19
CA HIS A 119 -2.23 8.49 12.78
C HIS A 119 -3.53 8.44 13.57
N SER A 120 -4.67 8.42 12.88
CA SER A 120 -5.99 8.53 13.53
C SER A 120 -6.35 7.33 14.42
N GLY A 121 -5.75 6.17 14.17
CA GLY A 121 -6.14 4.88 14.73
C GLY A 121 -7.38 4.26 14.10
N ASP A 122 -8.07 4.96 13.19
CA ASP A 122 -9.24 4.47 12.45
C ASP A 122 -8.81 3.91 11.09
N SER A 123 -8.25 2.70 11.12
CA SER A 123 -7.72 2.06 9.92
C SER A 123 -8.83 1.52 9.01
N ILE A 124 -8.77 1.87 7.71
CA ILE A 124 -9.72 1.38 6.70
C ILE A 124 -9.34 -0.03 6.27
N VAL A 125 -8.08 -0.19 5.82
CA VAL A 125 -7.50 -1.49 5.44
C VAL A 125 -6.11 -1.67 6.04
N ARG A 126 -5.80 -2.93 6.35
CA ARG A 126 -4.48 -3.33 6.88
C ARG A 126 -4.08 -4.69 6.34
N GLY A 127 -2.79 -4.88 6.14
CA GLY A 127 -2.24 -6.18 5.79
C GLY A 127 -0.77 -6.30 6.12
N THR A 128 -0.34 -7.51 6.44
CA THR A 128 1.05 -7.81 6.81
C THR A 128 1.81 -8.28 5.58
N LEU A 129 2.97 -7.69 5.34
CA LEU A 129 3.90 -8.09 4.28
C LEU A 129 4.37 -9.53 4.51
N SER A 130 4.45 -10.25 3.41
CA SER A 130 4.93 -11.62 3.33
C SER A 130 5.96 -11.74 2.21
N GLY A 131 6.90 -12.68 2.34
CA GLY A 131 7.98 -12.89 1.38
C GLY A 131 9.29 -12.12 1.66
N LEU A 132 9.31 -11.36 2.76
CA LEU A 132 10.52 -10.73 3.31
C LEU A 132 11.59 -11.76 3.72
#